data_AF-A0A1U7EUD6-F1
#
_entry.id   AF-A0A1U7EUD6-F1
#
_cell.length_a   1.000
_cell.length_b   1.000
_cell.length_c   1.000
_cell.angle_alpha   90.00
_cell.angle_beta   90.00
_cell.angle_gamma   90.00
#
_symmetry.space_group_name_H-M   'P 1'
#
loop_
_entity.id
_entity.type
_entity.pdbx_description
1 polymer ?
#
loop_
_entity_poly.entity_id
_entity_poly.type
_entity_poly.pdbx_seq_one_letter_code
_entity_poly.pdbx_strand_id
1 'polypeptide(L)'
;MSTETPADAEPSEEPNDGTAVSPEAVAELQARIDDLETELADLRAEREADSDKMVIIATKGTLDMAYPPLILASTAAAFGYDVTVFHTFWGLDIVHEENSKNLKLSSVGNPNMPVPNAIAALPGMDRMTTRMMRGKIEANDVATVEELVRTSLDSGVDLQACQMTIDLLGYDEDDFYDGVTTGVGAASAFQEMQEADIQLLV
;
A
#
# COMPACT_ATOMS: atom_id res chain seq x y z
N MET A 1 -67.77 51.13 -3.37
CA MET A 1 -66.30 51.26 -3.33
C MET A 1 -65.83 50.15 -2.42
N SER A 2 -65.35 49.06 -3.01
CA SER A 2 -63.91 48.72 -3.00
C SER A 2 -63.54 48.18 -1.60
N THR A 3 -63.16 46.92 -1.40
CA THR A 3 -62.51 45.95 -2.29
C THR A 3 -62.81 44.54 -1.82
N GLU A 4 -63.03 43.65 -2.79
CA GLU A 4 -62.95 42.21 -2.65
C GLU A 4 -61.53 41.80 -2.22
N THR A 5 -61.42 40.81 -1.34
CA THR A 5 -60.26 39.93 -1.23
C THR A 5 -60.83 38.52 -1.15
N PRO A 6 -60.67 37.69 -2.19
CA PRO A 6 -61.22 36.35 -2.21
C PRO A 6 -60.24 35.33 -1.61
N ALA A 7 -60.85 34.34 -0.94
CA ALA A 7 -60.37 32.98 -0.74
C ALA A 7 -58.99 32.80 -0.10
N ASP A 8 -58.98 32.73 1.23
CA ASP A 8 -58.22 31.67 1.91
C ASP A 8 -59.19 30.51 2.12
N ALA A 9 -59.32 29.67 1.08
CA ALA A 9 -59.72 28.30 1.33
C ALA A 9 -58.62 27.74 2.22
N GLU A 10 -58.95 27.41 3.48
CA GLU A 10 -58.11 26.51 4.26
C GLU A 10 -57.73 25.37 3.31
N PRO A 11 -56.43 25.02 3.15
CA PRO A 11 -56.13 23.78 2.48
C PRO A 11 -56.87 22.76 3.34
N SER A 12 -57.93 22.18 2.76
CA SER A 12 -58.51 20.97 3.29
C SER A 12 -57.31 20.12 3.62
N GLU A 13 -57.15 19.79 4.88
CA GLU A 13 -56.31 18.69 5.30
C GLU A 13 -56.87 17.49 4.54
N GLU A 14 -56.42 17.34 3.28
CA GLU A 14 -56.29 16.07 2.62
C GLU A 14 -55.67 15.22 3.73
N PRO A 15 -56.38 14.18 4.21
CA PRO A 15 -55.81 13.35 5.23
C PRO A 15 -54.48 12.94 4.63
N ASN A 16 -53.39 13.30 5.31
CA ASN A 16 -52.14 12.61 5.12
C ASN A 16 -52.50 11.18 5.53
N ASP A 17 -52.98 10.40 4.55
CA ASP A 17 -53.04 8.97 4.58
C ASP A 17 -51.57 8.58 4.59
N GLY A 18 -50.96 8.80 5.76
CA GLY A 18 -49.72 8.21 6.18
C GLY A 18 -50.04 6.74 6.09
N THR A 19 -49.79 6.20 4.90
CA THR A 19 -50.22 4.88 4.48
C THR A 19 -49.69 3.99 5.57
N ALA A 20 -50.58 3.50 6.43
CA ALA A 20 -50.20 2.68 7.54
C ALA A 20 -49.45 1.51 6.93
N VAL A 21 -48.14 1.44 7.16
CA VAL A 21 -47.31 0.39 6.57
C VAL A 21 -47.96 -0.92 6.97
N SER A 22 -48.40 -1.69 5.98
CA SER A 22 -49.23 -2.86 6.25
C SER A 22 -48.41 -3.86 7.09
N PRO A 23 -49.03 -4.62 8.01
CA PRO A 23 -48.32 -5.64 8.78
C PRO A 23 -47.58 -6.65 7.90
N GLU A 24 -48.11 -6.90 6.69
CA GLU A 24 -47.49 -7.75 5.67
C GLU A 24 -46.20 -7.13 5.10
N ALA A 25 -46.22 -5.83 4.76
CA ALA A 25 -45.02 -5.11 4.34
C ALA A 25 -43.97 -5.05 5.46
N VAL A 26 -44.39 -4.90 6.72
CA VAL A 26 -43.48 -4.98 7.87
C VAL A 26 -42.85 -6.38 7.99
N ALA A 27 -43.64 -7.43 7.83
CA ALA A 27 -43.16 -8.81 7.90
C ALA A 27 -42.18 -9.15 6.76
N GLU A 28 -42.45 -8.69 5.54
CA GLU A 28 -41.55 -8.85 4.39
C GLU A 28 -40.22 -8.13 4.61
N LEU A 29 -40.26 -6.90 5.13
CA LEU A 29 -39.06 -6.14 5.47
C LEU A 29 -38.26 -6.81 6.60
N GLN A 30 -38.92 -7.37 7.61
CA GLN A 30 -38.27 -8.13 8.69
C GLN A 30 -37.58 -9.39 8.14
N ALA A 31 -38.26 -10.17 7.30
CA ALA A 31 -37.65 -11.33 6.67
C ALA A 31 -36.41 -10.94 5.83
N ARG A 32 -36.48 -9.85 5.07
CA ARG A 32 -35.33 -9.34 4.32
C ARG A 32 -34.18 -8.87 5.22
N ILE A 33 -34.48 -8.27 6.37
CA ILE A 33 -33.46 -7.87 7.35
C ILE A 33 -32.79 -9.13 7.92
N ASP A 34 -33.55 -10.14 8.31
CA ASP A 34 -33.01 -11.40 8.85
C ASP A 34 -32.10 -12.12 7.83
N ASP A 35 -32.52 -12.15 6.56
CA ASP A 35 -31.71 -12.71 5.46
C ASP A 35 -30.41 -11.92 5.26
N LEU A 36 -30.48 -10.59 5.23
CA LEU A 36 -29.31 -9.72 5.07
C LEU A 36 -28.36 -9.80 6.28
N GLU A 37 -28.89 -9.93 7.49
CA GLU A 37 -28.08 -10.11 8.70
C GLU A 37 -27.33 -11.45 8.67
N THR A 38 -27.96 -12.50 8.15
CA THR A 38 -27.33 -13.81 7.94
C THR A 38 -26.22 -13.73 6.90
N GLU A 39 -26.49 -13.15 5.72
CA GLU A 39 -25.48 -12.97 4.66
C GLU A 39 -24.29 -12.12 5.16
N LEU A 40 -24.56 -11.06 5.94
CA LEU A 40 -23.52 -10.22 6.53
C LEU A 40 -22.69 -10.98 7.58
N ALA A 41 -23.30 -11.88 8.34
CA ALA A 41 -22.60 -12.71 9.31
C ALA A 41 -21.66 -13.70 8.61
N ASP A 42 -22.12 -14.34 7.55
CA ASP A 42 -21.32 -15.28 6.75
C ASP A 42 -20.13 -14.56 6.09
N LEU A 43 -20.37 -13.41 5.44
CA LEU A 43 -19.30 -12.60 4.82
C LEU A 43 -18.26 -12.11 5.83
N ARG A 44 -18.68 -11.75 7.06
CA ARG A 44 -17.74 -11.37 8.12
C ARG A 44 -16.91 -12.55 8.59
N ALA A 45 -17.51 -13.73 8.75
CA ALA A 45 -16.81 -14.93 9.13
C ALA A 45 -15.78 -15.38 8.07
N GLU A 46 -16.11 -15.23 6.78
CA GLU A 46 -15.18 -15.47 5.67
C GLU A 46 -13.99 -14.49 5.72
N ARG A 47 -14.25 -13.18 5.89
CA ARG A 47 -13.18 -12.17 6.00
C ARG A 47 -12.28 -12.41 7.22
N GLU A 48 -12.82 -12.86 8.35
CA GLU A 48 -12.02 -13.19 9.54
C GLU A 48 -11.13 -14.43 9.34
N ALA A 49 -11.46 -15.29 8.38
CA ALA A 49 -10.68 -16.49 8.06
C ALA A 49 -9.52 -16.20 7.09
N ASP A 50 -9.65 -15.18 6.24
CA ASP A 50 -8.57 -14.71 5.36
C ASP A 50 -7.61 -13.79 6.12
N SER A 51 -6.30 -13.96 5.90
CA SER A 51 -5.29 -13.02 6.42
C SER A 51 -5.42 -11.67 5.71
N ASP A 52 -5.41 -10.57 6.48
CA ASP A 52 -5.39 -9.22 5.90
C ASP A 52 -4.20 -9.08 4.92
N LYS A 53 -4.42 -8.44 3.78
CA LYS A 53 -3.43 -8.36 2.69
C LYS A 53 -2.80 -6.98 2.60
N MET A 54 -1.50 -6.93 2.38
CA MET A 54 -0.75 -5.68 2.21
C MET A 54 0.12 -5.73 0.95
N VAL A 55 0.00 -4.71 0.10
CA VAL A 55 0.81 -4.55 -1.10
C VAL A 55 1.61 -3.27 -1.06
N ILE A 56 2.91 -3.38 -1.33
CA ILE A 56 3.84 -2.25 -1.43
C ILE A 56 4.45 -2.22 -2.82
N ILE A 57 4.34 -1.09 -3.51
CA ILE A 57 5.03 -0.84 -4.78
C ILE A 57 6.30 -0.03 -4.49
N ALA A 58 7.47 -0.64 -4.63
CA ALA A 58 8.76 -0.01 -4.38
C ALA A 58 9.40 0.46 -5.69
N THR A 59 9.49 1.77 -5.88
CA THR A 59 9.92 2.37 -7.17
C THR A 59 11.34 2.96 -7.15
N LYS A 60 11.90 3.18 -5.96
CA LYS A 60 13.17 3.89 -5.75
C LYS A 60 14.22 2.97 -5.15
N GLY A 61 15.44 3.04 -5.68
CA GLY A 61 16.60 2.25 -5.22
C GLY A 61 17.65 3.04 -4.44
N THR A 62 17.34 4.21 -3.87
CA THR A 62 18.32 4.91 -3.04
C THR A 62 18.39 4.29 -1.64
N LEU A 63 19.53 4.47 -0.96
CA LEU A 63 19.75 3.87 0.36
C LEU A 63 18.65 4.21 1.36
N ASP A 64 18.13 5.44 1.35
CA ASP A 64 17.04 5.88 2.23
C ASP A 64 15.67 5.32 1.85
N MET A 65 15.45 5.02 0.58
CA MET A 65 14.16 4.52 0.08
C MET A 65 14.05 3.00 0.15
N ALA A 66 15.15 2.29 0.39
CA ALA A 66 15.15 0.84 0.60
C ALA A 66 14.56 0.43 1.96
N TYR A 67 14.72 1.24 3.00
CA TYR A 67 14.30 0.89 4.36
C TYR A 67 12.77 0.88 4.56
N PRO A 68 12.01 1.91 4.13
CA PRO A 68 10.57 1.93 4.35
C PRO A 68 9.81 0.71 3.83
N PRO A 69 9.99 0.23 2.58
CA PRO A 69 9.22 -0.91 2.08
C PRO A 69 9.59 -2.20 2.84
N LEU A 70 10.87 -2.43 3.13
CA LEU A 70 11.32 -3.64 3.82
C LEU A 70 10.92 -3.68 5.30
N ILE A 71 11.03 -2.55 6.00
CA ILE A 71 10.62 -2.45 7.42
C ILE A 71 9.11 -2.65 7.52
N LEU A 72 8.32 -1.98 6.67
CA LEU A 72 6.87 -2.12 6.69
C LEU A 72 6.45 -3.55 6.34
N ALA A 73 7.08 -4.16 5.33
CA ALA A 73 6.74 -5.50 4.89
C ALA A 73 7.03 -6.55 5.97
N SER A 74 8.26 -6.57 6.50
CA SER A 74 8.64 -7.50 7.57
C SER A 74 7.80 -7.29 8.85
N THR A 75 7.46 -6.04 9.18
CA THR A 75 6.59 -5.75 10.33
C THR A 75 5.16 -6.24 10.10
N ALA A 76 4.59 -6.00 8.92
CA ALA A 76 3.24 -6.44 8.58
C ALA A 76 3.16 -7.98 8.58
N ALA A 77 4.14 -8.67 8.00
CA ALA A 77 4.24 -10.13 8.05
C ALA A 77 4.28 -10.65 9.50
N ALA A 78 5.02 -9.99 10.39
CA ALA A 78 5.05 -10.34 11.81
C ALA A 78 3.69 -10.15 12.53
N PHE A 79 2.82 -9.28 12.01
CA PHE A 79 1.44 -9.13 12.48
C PHE A 79 0.44 -10.09 11.80
N GLY A 80 0.90 -10.99 10.94
CA GLY A 80 0.08 -11.98 10.25
C GLY A 80 -0.56 -11.49 8.95
N TYR A 81 -0.08 -10.37 8.39
CA TYR A 81 -0.50 -9.95 7.06
C TYR A 81 0.15 -10.84 6.00
N ASP A 82 -0.58 -11.11 4.93
CA ASP A 82 -0.01 -11.59 3.68
C ASP A 82 0.54 -10.38 2.89
N VAL A 83 1.85 -10.37 2.64
CA VAL A 83 2.55 -9.17 2.18
C VAL A 83 3.26 -9.41 0.86
N THR A 84 2.96 -8.56 -0.12
CA THR A 84 3.65 -8.53 -1.41
C THR A 84 4.37 -7.20 -1.59
N VAL A 85 5.66 -7.25 -1.94
CA VAL A 85 6.46 -6.06 -2.29
C VAL A 85 6.89 -6.13 -3.74
N PHE A 86 6.23 -5.37 -4.59
CA PHE A 86 6.54 -5.27 -6.02
C PHE A 86 7.62 -4.22 -6.28
N HIS A 87 8.83 -4.67 -6.57
CA HIS A 87 9.95 -3.82 -6.95
C HIS A 87 9.89 -3.53 -8.45
N THR A 88 9.97 -2.26 -8.80
CA THR A 88 9.97 -1.80 -10.20
C THR A 88 10.92 -0.62 -10.39
N PHE A 89 11.36 -0.37 -11.63
CA PHE A 89 12.41 0.62 -11.92
C PHE A 89 13.64 0.43 -11.01
N TRP A 90 14.12 1.52 -10.40
CA TRP A 90 15.28 1.51 -9.51
C TRP A 90 15.02 0.71 -8.22
N GLY A 91 13.77 0.40 -7.89
CA GLY A 91 13.45 -0.47 -6.76
C GLY A 91 14.07 -1.87 -6.89
N LEU A 92 14.35 -2.36 -8.10
CA LEU A 92 15.01 -3.66 -8.30
C LEU A 92 16.40 -3.71 -7.65
N ASP A 93 17.10 -2.58 -7.54
CA ASP A 93 18.41 -2.52 -6.88
C ASP A 93 18.35 -2.91 -5.40
N ILE A 94 17.16 -2.84 -4.76
CA ILE A 94 16.96 -3.26 -3.37
C ILE A 94 17.07 -4.80 -3.24
N VAL A 95 16.54 -5.53 -4.22
CA VAL A 95 16.45 -7.01 -4.20
C VAL A 95 17.52 -7.69 -5.08
N HIS A 96 18.32 -6.91 -5.79
CA HIS A 96 19.48 -7.41 -6.51
C HIS A 96 20.66 -7.62 -5.55
N GLU A 97 21.28 -8.80 -5.57
CA GLU A 97 22.28 -9.21 -4.57
C GLU A 97 23.50 -8.28 -4.49
N GLU A 98 24.00 -7.81 -5.64
CA GLU A 98 25.20 -6.97 -5.70
C GLU A 98 24.90 -5.47 -5.59
N ASN A 99 23.78 -5.01 -6.17
CA ASN A 99 23.43 -3.60 -6.14
C ASN A 99 22.96 -3.14 -4.75
N SER A 100 22.22 -3.98 -4.03
CA SER A 100 21.70 -3.68 -2.68
C SER A 100 22.78 -3.33 -1.66
N LYS A 101 23.99 -3.91 -1.81
CA LYS A 101 25.18 -3.62 -0.98
C LYS A 101 25.75 -2.22 -1.25
N ASN A 102 25.48 -1.66 -2.43
CA ASN A 102 26.09 -0.45 -2.97
C ASN A 102 25.12 0.72 -3.12
N LEU A 103 23.90 0.61 -2.58
CA LEU A 103 22.94 1.71 -2.59
C LEU A 103 23.51 2.99 -1.98
N LYS A 104 23.19 4.10 -2.63
CA LYS A 104 23.66 5.45 -2.29
C LYS A 104 22.49 6.35 -1.92
N LEU A 105 22.78 7.31 -1.06
CA LEU A 105 21.91 8.43 -0.79
C LEU A 105 22.17 9.51 -1.84
N SER A 106 21.11 10.01 -2.49
CA SER A 106 21.23 11.21 -3.33
C SER A 106 21.37 12.44 -2.43
N SER A 107 22.38 13.27 -2.68
CA SER A 107 22.55 14.55 -1.98
C SER A 107 21.80 15.67 -2.68
N VAL A 108 21.79 15.66 -4.01
CA VAL A 108 21.18 16.72 -4.83
C VAL A 108 19.68 16.52 -4.89
N GLY A 109 18.92 17.58 -4.56
CA GLY A 109 17.47 17.54 -4.63
C GLY A 109 16.83 16.65 -3.56
N ASN A 110 17.60 16.19 -2.56
CA ASN A 110 17.07 15.46 -1.42
C ASN A 110 16.59 16.46 -0.34
N PRO A 111 15.27 16.64 -0.16
CA PRO A 111 14.74 17.58 0.83
C PRO A 111 15.05 17.16 2.27
N ASN A 112 15.40 15.88 2.49
CA ASN A 112 15.70 15.34 3.81
C ASN A 112 17.16 15.60 4.24
N MET A 113 17.97 16.20 3.36
CA MET A 113 19.34 16.60 3.67
C MET A 113 19.39 18.09 4.05
N PRO A 114 19.95 18.46 5.21
CA PRO A 114 20.12 19.86 5.61
C PRO A 114 21.32 20.52 4.89
N VAL A 115 21.48 20.23 3.59
CA VAL A 115 22.60 20.71 2.77
C VAL A 115 22.01 21.53 1.62
N PRO A 116 22.41 22.80 1.45
CA PRO A 116 22.00 23.60 0.29
C PRO A 116 22.31 22.88 -1.03
N ASN A 117 21.39 22.91 -1.99
CA ASN A 117 21.55 22.20 -3.28
C ASN A 117 22.86 22.53 -4.02
N ALA A 118 23.34 23.78 -3.92
CA ALA A 118 24.61 24.18 -4.52
C ALA A 118 25.82 23.42 -3.93
N ILE A 119 25.77 23.11 -2.63
CA ILE A 119 26.79 22.31 -1.95
C ILE A 119 26.57 20.84 -2.26
N ALA A 120 25.33 20.38 -2.24
CA ALA A 120 25.00 18.98 -2.54
C ALA A 120 25.43 18.53 -3.94
N ALA A 121 25.50 19.45 -4.90
CA ALA A 121 25.96 19.19 -6.27
C ALA A 121 27.48 19.06 -6.42
N LEU A 122 28.26 19.27 -5.34
CA LEU A 122 29.71 19.11 -5.41
C LEU A 122 30.11 17.65 -5.64
N PRO A 123 31.13 17.38 -6.48
CA PRO A 123 31.61 16.03 -6.72
C PRO A 123 31.98 15.30 -5.42
N GLY A 124 31.41 14.11 -5.22
CA GLY A 124 31.68 13.26 -4.05
C GLY A 124 30.75 13.45 -2.86
N MET A 125 29.82 14.42 -2.92
CA MET A 125 28.84 14.62 -1.85
C MET A 125 27.97 13.38 -1.60
N ASP A 126 27.50 12.70 -2.64
CA ASP A 126 26.71 11.47 -2.50
C ASP A 126 27.46 10.38 -1.72
N ARG A 127 28.78 10.28 -1.90
CA ARG A 127 29.60 9.33 -1.14
C ARG A 127 29.69 9.73 0.32
N MET A 128 29.83 11.02 0.60
CA MET A 128 29.89 11.56 1.96
C MET A 128 28.56 11.37 2.69
N THR A 129 27.45 11.72 2.06
CA THR A 129 26.11 11.62 2.63
C THR A 129 25.70 10.16 2.82
N THR A 130 26.03 9.29 1.87
CA THR A 130 25.88 7.83 2.02
C THR A 130 26.67 7.31 3.21
N ARG A 131 27.94 7.71 3.37
CA ARG A 131 28.77 7.28 4.51
C ARG A 131 28.21 7.78 5.84
N MET A 132 27.74 9.02 5.88
CA MET A 132 27.08 9.60 7.06
C MET A 132 25.82 8.79 7.41
N MET A 133 24.99 8.47 6.42
CA MET A 133 23.78 7.70 6.63
C MET A 133 24.07 6.28 7.12
N ARG A 134 25.01 5.56 6.49
CA ARG A 134 25.45 4.23 6.94
C ARG A 134 25.96 4.26 8.39
N GLY A 135 26.76 5.28 8.74
CA GLY A 135 27.22 5.45 10.12
C GLY A 135 26.10 5.73 11.12
N LYS A 136 25.02 6.41 10.71
CA LYS A 136 23.84 6.58 11.57
C LYS A 136 23.04 5.28 11.72
N ILE A 137 22.87 4.52 10.64
CA ILE A 137 22.20 3.21 10.66
C ILE A 137 22.92 2.29 11.65
N GLU A 138 24.24 2.17 11.51
CA GLU A 138 25.09 1.36 12.40
C GLU A 138 25.04 1.85 13.85
N ALA A 139 25.14 3.17 14.09
CA ALA A 139 25.12 3.73 15.44
C ALA A 139 23.76 3.63 16.15
N ASN A 140 22.69 3.31 15.44
CA ASN A 140 21.35 3.12 16.01
C ASN A 140 20.88 1.66 15.93
N ASP A 141 21.79 0.71 15.67
CA ASP A 141 21.50 -0.73 15.59
C ASP A 141 20.36 -1.06 14.62
N VAL A 142 20.27 -0.31 13.51
CA VAL A 142 19.28 -0.56 12.45
C VAL A 142 19.83 -1.62 11.51
N ALA A 143 19.04 -2.66 11.25
CA ALA A 143 19.38 -3.73 10.31
C ALA A 143 19.74 -3.16 8.93
N THR A 144 20.74 -3.73 8.29
CA THR A 144 21.14 -3.40 6.92
C THR A 144 20.06 -3.78 5.91
N VAL A 145 20.13 -3.22 4.70
CA VAL A 145 19.19 -3.55 3.61
C VAL A 145 19.20 -5.06 3.32
N GLU A 146 20.38 -5.66 3.27
CA GLU A 146 20.54 -7.11 3.06
C GLU A 146 19.90 -7.94 4.17
N GLU A 147 20.07 -7.55 5.44
CA GLU A 147 19.41 -8.21 6.57
C GLU A 147 17.88 -8.05 6.50
N LEU A 148 17.39 -6.88 6.11
CA LEU A 148 15.96 -6.62 5.97
C LEU A 148 15.33 -7.40 4.80
N VAL A 149 16.04 -7.54 3.68
CA VAL A 149 15.59 -8.39 2.56
C VAL A 149 15.47 -9.84 3.02
N ARG A 150 16.53 -10.38 3.65
CA ARG A 150 16.50 -11.75 4.19
C ARG A 150 15.40 -11.94 5.22
N THR A 151 15.27 -11.01 6.15
CA THR A 151 14.21 -11.06 7.17
C THR A 151 12.82 -11.07 6.54
N SER A 152 12.60 -10.30 5.47
CA SER A 152 11.32 -10.28 4.76
C SER A 152 11.04 -11.64 4.11
N LEU A 153 12.01 -12.20 3.38
CA LEU A 153 11.89 -13.53 2.76
C LEU A 153 11.66 -14.63 3.81
N ASP A 154 12.44 -14.65 4.89
CA ASP A 154 12.30 -15.60 5.99
C ASP A 154 10.95 -15.50 6.70
N SER A 155 10.33 -14.32 6.67
CA SER A 155 9.00 -14.06 7.24
C SER A 155 7.86 -14.37 6.25
N GLY A 156 8.16 -14.84 5.04
CA GLY A 156 7.17 -15.19 4.03
C GLY A 156 6.63 -14.01 3.22
N VAL A 157 7.30 -12.85 3.22
CA VAL A 157 6.96 -11.74 2.33
C VAL A 157 7.30 -12.13 0.89
N ASP A 158 6.35 -11.96 -0.04
CA ASP A 158 6.60 -12.14 -1.47
C ASP A 158 7.31 -10.89 -2.04
N LEU A 159 8.64 -10.93 -2.07
CA LEU A 159 9.45 -9.91 -2.72
C LEU A 159 9.49 -10.19 -4.23
N GLN A 160 8.89 -9.30 -5.01
CA GLN A 160 8.72 -9.46 -6.45
C GLN A 160 9.66 -8.52 -7.22
N ALA A 161 10.27 -9.02 -8.30
CA ALA A 161 11.04 -8.24 -9.27
C ALA A 161 10.28 -8.13 -10.61
N CYS A 162 9.93 -6.90 -10.99
CA CYS A 162 9.18 -6.62 -12.21
C CYS A 162 9.95 -7.05 -13.47
N GLN A 163 9.43 -8.03 -14.21
CA GLN A 163 10.06 -8.59 -15.41
C GLN A 163 10.35 -7.52 -16.47
N MET A 164 9.42 -6.61 -16.72
CA MET A 164 9.65 -5.52 -17.68
C MET A 164 10.83 -4.64 -17.29
N THR A 165 11.11 -4.50 -15.99
CA THR A 165 12.27 -3.73 -15.52
C THR A 165 13.55 -4.54 -15.60
N ILE A 166 13.50 -5.85 -15.30
CA ILE A 166 14.61 -6.78 -15.53
C ILE A 166 15.07 -6.66 -16.98
N ASP A 167 14.13 -6.78 -17.93
CA ASP A 167 14.40 -6.67 -19.37
C ASP A 167 14.93 -5.27 -19.76
N LEU A 168 14.37 -4.21 -19.17
CA LEU A 168 14.75 -2.82 -19.48
C LEU A 168 16.18 -2.48 -19.02
N LEU A 169 16.57 -2.98 -17.85
CA LEU A 169 17.88 -2.72 -17.25
C LEU A 169 18.93 -3.76 -17.68
N GLY A 170 18.50 -4.87 -18.29
CA GLY A 170 19.37 -5.94 -18.75
C GLY A 170 19.97 -6.76 -17.61
N TYR A 171 19.16 -7.01 -16.57
CA TYR A 171 19.52 -7.93 -15.49
C TYR A 171 19.14 -9.36 -15.85
N ASP A 172 19.82 -10.31 -15.22
CA ASP A 172 19.47 -11.73 -15.25
C ASP A 172 18.61 -12.08 -14.02
N GLU A 173 17.73 -13.06 -14.14
CA GLU A 173 16.89 -13.48 -12.99
C GLU A 173 17.72 -14.04 -11.83
N ASP A 174 18.92 -14.56 -12.12
CA ASP A 174 19.88 -15.06 -11.13
C ASP A 174 20.65 -13.94 -10.39
N ASP A 175 20.44 -12.67 -10.75
CA ASP A 175 21.06 -11.51 -10.09
C ASP A 175 20.37 -11.12 -8.76
N PHE A 176 19.19 -11.68 -8.50
CA PHE A 176 18.35 -11.39 -7.33
C PHE A 176 18.54 -12.41 -6.21
N TYR A 177 18.21 -12.03 -4.98
CA TYR A 177 18.27 -12.96 -3.84
C TYR A 177 17.39 -14.19 -4.06
N ASP A 178 17.86 -15.36 -3.61
CA ASP A 178 17.06 -16.58 -3.60
C ASP A 178 15.74 -16.36 -2.86
N GLY A 179 14.62 -16.76 -3.48
CA GLY A 179 13.26 -16.50 -3.00
C GLY A 179 12.61 -15.22 -3.52
N VAL A 180 13.32 -14.37 -4.29
CA VAL A 180 12.69 -13.25 -5.01
C VAL A 180 11.92 -13.79 -6.21
N THR A 181 10.65 -13.42 -6.32
CA THR A 181 9.76 -13.84 -7.41
C THR A 181 10.02 -12.99 -8.66
N THR A 182 10.46 -13.63 -9.75
CA THR A 182 10.62 -13.03 -11.10
C THR A 182 9.44 -13.37 -12.01
N GLY A 183 9.45 -12.92 -13.27
CA GLY A 183 8.40 -13.25 -14.25
C GLY A 183 7.05 -12.55 -14.00
N VAL A 184 6.94 -11.71 -12.98
CA VAL A 184 5.74 -10.93 -12.68
C VAL A 184 5.79 -9.54 -13.30
N GLY A 185 4.61 -8.95 -13.55
CA GLY A 185 4.50 -7.63 -14.16
C GLY A 185 3.42 -6.77 -13.54
N ALA A 186 3.16 -5.62 -14.15
CA ALA A 186 2.19 -4.65 -13.62
C ALA A 186 0.79 -5.26 -13.46
N ALA A 187 0.41 -6.22 -14.33
CA ALA A 187 -0.87 -6.91 -14.24
C ALA A 187 -0.98 -7.78 -12.97
N SER A 188 0.10 -8.46 -12.58
CA SER A 188 0.15 -9.25 -11.34
C SER A 188 0.03 -8.33 -10.13
N ALA A 189 0.87 -7.29 -10.08
CA ALA A 189 0.83 -6.30 -9.00
C ALA A 189 -0.55 -5.63 -8.87
N PHE A 190 -1.23 -5.34 -9.98
CA PHE A 190 -2.58 -4.76 -9.98
C PHE A 190 -3.66 -5.73 -9.49
N GLN A 191 -3.50 -7.03 -9.68
CA GLN A 191 -4.41 -8.05 -9.12
C GLN A 191 -4.22 -8.13 -7.60
N GLU A 192 -2.97 -8.23 -7.13
CA GLU A 192 -2.67 -8.21 -5.69
C GLU A 192 -3.25 -6.94 -5.01
N MET A 193 -3.07 -5.77 -5.64
CA MET A 193 -3.62 -4.52 -5.12
C MET A 193 -5.15 -4.52 -5.05
N GLN A 194 -5.87 -5.20 -5.94
CA GLN A 194 -7.34 -5.22 -5.87
C GLN A 194 -7.87 -5.96 -4.63
N GLU A 195 -7.09 -6.93 -4.14
CA GLU A 195 -7.44 -7.75 -2.98
C GLU A 195 -6.82 -7.23 -1.68
N ALA A 196 -5.90 -6.25 -1.76
CA ALA A 196 -5.17 -5.74 -0.62
C ALA A 196 -5.99 -4.75 0.24
N ASP A 197 -6.02 -4.99 1.55
CA ASP A 197 -6.55 -4.07 2.55
C ASP A 197 -5.69 -2.80 2.67
N ILE A 198 -4.37 -2.94 2.48
CA ILE A 198 -3.41 -1.83 2.54
C ILE A 198 -2.59 -1.78 1.26
N GLN A 199 -2.55 -0.62 0.61
CA GLN A 199 -1.80 -0.39 -0.63
C GLN A 199 -0.91 0.85 -0.46
N LEU A 200 0.40 0.68 -0.67
CA LEU A 200 1.37 1.77 -0.56
C LEU A 200 2.23 1.87 -1.82
N LEU A 201 2.57 3.10 -2.19
CA LEU A 201 3.56 3.41 -3.22
C LEU A 201 4.73 4.14 -2.55
N VAL A 202 5.94 3.59 -2.69
CA VAL A 202 7.17 4.09 -2.05
C VAL A 202 8.20 4.53 -3.08
#